data_AF-A0A842TVV6-F1
#
_entry.id   AF-A0A842TVV6-F1
#
_cell.length_a   1.000
_cell.length_b   1.000
_cell.length_c   1.000
_cell.angle_alpha   90.00
_cell.angle_beta   90.00
_cell.angle_gamma   90.00
#
_symmetry.space_group_name_H-M   'P 1'
#
loop_
_entity.id
_entity.type
_entity.pdbx_description
1 polymer ?
#
loop_
_entity_poly.entity_id
_entity_poly.type
_entity_poly.pdbx_seq_one_letter_code
_entity_poly.pdbx_strand_id
1 'polypeptide(L)'
;MGKVFRGEIRNIADLDRQMEEVLKKVPLYYDDNKLWYRWNFEDFKWELVDETDILISIDEETDIANISQRMINSQIITALKMASRKKRPRDLRNTQVQIKSKIVDVASGEEMDASPDYFCFNPIEWEVGESEETPTIDSLMVEWVGKENTKKMYQWIAYQMLPEYIIHRVFILIGNGSNGKSTFIDLLRRFIGDNNYSAGDYETVFGRRFGTSILYKKLSVLMPESDFGKISNTATFKSATGGDAIPVEFKNKGVFNYKNYAKVTISANSLPPTLDKTDSFYRRVNIVDFPNQFKEKYDVLGSIPDYEFNNLACKCLRLLKELIKEGIFDKEKDIDKKREKYEKLSNPLSVFIEDELDENSDHYISKREFNTKANRWLRDHSHRSLTNKEITKFMKEMYQEGWGSFVCDKGEKRSERVWMGVKWKGEEVKISEERID
;
A
#
# COMPACT_ATOMS: atom_id res chain seq x y z
N MET A 1 -14.31 31.81 22.53
CA MET A 1 -13.53 33.08 22.52
C MET A 1 -14.36 34.13 21.81
N GLY A 2 -14.39 35.37 22.30
CA GLY A 2 -15.14 36.45 21.62
C GLY A 2 -14.52 36.80 20.27
N LYS A 3 -15.35 37.16 19.30
CA LYS A 3 -14.93 37.63 17.98
C LYS A 3 -14.10 38.91 18.10
N VAL A 4 -12.99 38.99 17.36
CA VAL A 4 -11.91 39.97 17.65
C VAL A 4 -11.90 41.18 16.71
N PHE A 5 -12.47 41.09 15.51
CA PHE A 5 -12.35 42.16 14.51
C PHE A 5 -13.68 42.81 14.18
N ARG A 6 -13.89 44.03 14.68
CA ARG A 6 -15.00 44.92 14.28
C ARG A 6 -14.47 45.99 13.33
N GLY A 7 -14.85 45.95 12.05
CA GLY A 7 -14.50 47.01 11.11
C GLY A 7 -15.01 46.77 9.69
N GLU A 8 -15.43 47.84 9.01
CA GLU A 8 -15.69 47.84 7.56
C GLU A 8 -14.36 47.86 6.80
N ILE A 9 -14.25 47.11 5.70
CA ILE A 9 -13.08 47.17 4.79
C ILE A 9 -13.10 48.52 4.07
N ARG A 10 -12.22 49.46 4.45
CA ARG A 10 -12.25 50.83 3.92
C ARG A 10 -11.43 51.01 2.64
N ASN A 11 -10.36 50.23 2.46
CA ASN A 11 -9.51 50.23 1.27
C ASN A 11 -8.66 48.93 1.19
N ILE A 12 -7.90 48.76 0.09
CA ILE A 12 -7.09 47.55 -0.17
C ILE A 12 -5.96 47.36 0.86
N ALA A 13 -5.29 48.44 1.29
CA ALA A 13 -4.20 48.34 2.26
C ALA A 13 -4.69 47.93 3.66
N ASP A 14 -5.91 48.34 4.02
CA ASP A 14 -6.62 47.91 5.22
C ASP A 14 -7.00 46.42 5.13
N LEU A 15 -7.49 45.98 3.97
CA LEU A 15 -7.77 44.57 3.71
C LEU A 15 -6.52 43.69 3.86
N ASP A 16 -5.39 44.06 3.24
CA ASP A 16 -4.14 43.30 3.31
C ASP A 16 -3.66 43.13 4.77
N ARG A 17 -3.70 44.21 5.55
CA ARG A 17 -3.32 44.18 6.96
C ARG A 17 -4.27 43.30 7.79
N GLN A 18 -5.57 43.41 7.57
CA GLN A 18 -6.55 42.56 8.25
C GLN A 18 -6.32 41.09 7.91
N MET A 19 -6.02 40.76 6.66
CA MET A 19 -5.72 39.37 6.26
C MET A 19 -4.44 38.83 6.90
N GLU A 20 -3.40 39.64 7.10
CA GLU A 20 -2.19 39.21 7.83
C GLU A 20 -2.47 38.85 9.30
N GLU A 21 -3.40 39.55 9.95
CA GLU A 21 -3.84 39.22 11.32
C GLU A 21 -4.73 37.98 11.35
N VAL A 22 -5.63 37.82 10.37
CA VAL A 22 -6.43 36.59 10.19
C VAL A 22 -5.52 35.37 10.09
N LEU A 23 -4.43 35.45 9.31
CA LEU A 23 -3.47 34.35 9.15
C LEU A 23 -2.76 33.92 10.45
N LYS A 24 -2.78 34.75 11.51
CA LYS A 24 -2.25 34.34 12.82
C LYS A 24 -3.21 33.41 13.57
N LYS A 25 -4.51 33.53 13.32
CA LYS A 25 -5.56 32.71 13.94
C LYS A 25 -5.96 31.53 13.06
N VAL A 26 -6.00 31.76 11.75
CA VAL A 26 -6.32 30.76 10.72
C VAL A 26 -5.10 30.67 9.80
N PRO A 27 -4.05 29.93 10.19
CA PRO A 27 -2.88 29.78 9.33
C PRO A 27 -3.29 29.08 8.04
N LEU A 28 -3.10 29.78 6.94
CA LEU A 28 -3.35 29.30 5.58
C LEU A 28 -2.06 29.33 4.79
N TYR A 29 -1.96 28.41 3.83
CA TYR A 29 -0.88 28.38 2.86
C TYR A 29 -1.45 28.11 1.46
N TYR A 30 -1.14 28.99 0.51
CA TYR A 30 -1.45 28.81 -0.90
C TYR A 30 -0.17 28.48 -1.66
N ASP A 31 -0.07 27.25 -2.17
CA ASP A 31 1.17 26.74 -2.74
C ASP A 31 1.35 27.07 -4.22
N ASP A 32 2.48 26.61 -4.77
CA ASP A 32 2.81 26.80 -6.18
C ASP A 32 1.92 26.01 -7.14
N ASN A 33 1.30 24.94 -6.65
CA ASN A 33 0.38 24.09 -7.40
C ASN A 33 -1.07 24.59 -7.36
N LYS A 34 -1.31 25.78 -6.79
CA LYS A 34 -2.63 26.41 -6.66
C LYS A 34 -3.57 25.62 -5.73
N LEU A 35 -3.00 24.97 -4.74
CA LEU A 35 -3.69 24.24 -3.68
C LEU A 35 -3.69 25.07 -2.40
N TRP A 36 -4.79 24.94 -1.65
CA TRP A 36 -4.99 25.62 -0.39
C TRP A 36 -4.80 24.64 0.75
N TYR A 37 -4.06 25.08 1.77
CA TYR A 37 -3.88 24.36 3.01
C TYR A 37 -4.28 25.23 4.18
N ARG A 38 -4.89 24.60 5.19
CA ARG A 38 -5.19 25.21 6.48
C ARG A 38 -4.54 24.41 7.59
N TRP A 39 -3.96 25.08 8.56
CA TRP A 39 -3.48 24.42 9.77
C TRP A 39 -4.65 24.08 10.68
N ASN A 40 -4.73 22.82 11.10
CA ASN A 40 -5.65 22.35 12.12
C ASN A 40 -4.92 22.32 13.47
N PHE A 41 -5.38 23.13 14.43
CA PHE A 41 -4.79 23.22 15.77
C PHE A 41 -5.15 22.06 16.70
N GLU A 42 -6.22 21.32 16.41
CA GLU A 42 -6.63 20.15 17.19
C GLU A 42 -5.79 18.93 16.80
N ASP A 43 -5.59 18.74 15.50
CA ASP A 43 -4.83 17.61 14.94
C ASP A 43 -3.35 17.92 14.70
N PHE A 44 -2.92 19.17 14.87
CA PHE A 44 -1.55 19.64 14.63
C PHE A 44 -1.01 19.35 13.22
N LYS A 45 -1.84 19.51 12.18
CA LYS A 45 -1.47 19.18 10.79
C LYS A 45 -2.00 20.19 9.79
N TRP A 46 -1.37 20.24 8.62
CA TRP A 46 -1.93 20.91 7.45
C TRP A 46 -2.94 20.02 6.75
N GLU A 47 -4.07 20.60 6.38
CA GLU A 47 -5.16 19.94 5.67
C GLU A 47 -5.38 20.63 4.33
N LEU A 48 -5.64 19.84 3.28
CA LEU A 48 -6.06 20.38 1.99
C LEU A 48 -7.51 20.87 2.12
N VAL A 49 -7.74 22.13 1.79
CA VAL A 49 -9.06 22.78 1.89
C VAL A 49 -9.42 23.48 0.59
N ASP A 50 -10.68 23.87 0.43
CA ASP A 50 -11.11 24.72 -0.68
C ASP A 50 -11.41 26.17 -0.24
N GLU A 51 -11.80 27.02 -1.20
CA GLU A 51 -12.09 28.43 -0.91
C GLU A 51 -13.33 28.58 -0.01
N THR A 52 -14.28 27.64 -0.03
CA THR A 52 -15.45 27.62 0.84
C THR A 52 -15.05 27.38 2.29
N ASP A 53 -14.22 26.37 2.53
CA ASP A 53 -13.71 26.04 3.87
C ASP A 53 -12.97 27.24 4.49
N ILE A 54 -12.17 27.95 3.67
CA ILE A 54 -11.45 29.14 4.08
C ILE A 54 -12.42 30.25 4.50
N LEU A 55 -13.44 30.52 3.69
CA LEU A 55 -14.41 31.57 3.98
C LEU A 55 -15.21 31.27 5.26
N ILE A 56 -15.55 30.00 5.52
CA ILE A 56 -16.18 29.56 6.77
C ILE A 56 -15.27 29.86 7.96
N SER A 57 -14.00 29.43 7.90
CA SER A 57 -13.05 29.69 9.00
C SER A 57 -12.84 31.18 9.29
N ILE A 58 -12.91 32.03 8.27
CA ILE A 58 -12.80 33.48 8.44
C ILE A 58 -14.06 34.04 9.10
N ASP A 59 -15.26 33.61 8.68
CA ASP A 59 -16.53 34.07 9.26
C ASP A 59 -16.67 33.68 10.74
N GLU A 60 -16.15 32.50 11.11
CA GLU A 60 -16.12 32.04 12.50
C GLU A 60 -15.15 32.86 13.38
N GLU A 61 -13.98 33.22 12.84
CA GLU A 61 -12.92 33.90 13.60
C GLU A 61 -12.97 35.44 13.55
N THR A 62 -13.80 36.01 12.66
CA THR A 62 -13.89 37.46 12.42
C THR A 62 -15.35 37.97 12.44
N ASP A 63 -15.54 39.29 12.56
CA ASP A 63 -16.83 39.97 12.33
C ASP A 63 -16.79 40.81 11.05
N ILE A 64 -16.09 40.35 10.01
CA ILE A 64 -16.10 41.07 8.72
C ILE A 64 -17.52 41.00 8.16
N ALA A 65 -18.20 42.14 8.15
CA ALA A 65 -19.56 42.21 7.63
C ALA A 65 -19.58 41.87 6.13
N ASN A 66 -20.63 41.16 5.70
CA ASN A 66 -20.89 40.85 4.28
C ASN A 66 -19.87 39.93 3.59
N ILE A 67 -19.13 39.06 4.31
CA ILE A 67 -18.24 38.06 3.69
C ILE A 67 -18.99 37.30 2.57
N SER A 68 -20.24 36.90 2.77
CA SER A 68 -21.03 36.17 1.76
C SER A 68 -21.23 36.90 0.41
N GLN A 69 -20.95 38.21 0.32
CA GLN A 69 -21.01 38.92 -0.95
C GLN A 69 -19.85 38.53 -1.87
N ARG A 70 -20.19 38.10 -3.09
CA ARG A 70 -19.24 37.56 -4.08
C ARG A 70 -18.03 38.46 -4.38
N MET A 71 -18.24 39.78 -4.44
CA MET A 71 -17.16 40.74 -4.72
C MET A 71 -16.14 40.78 -3.59
N ILE A 72 -16.63 40.80 -2.34
CA ILE A 72 -15.80 40.83 -1.13
C ILE A 72 -15.03 39.51 -1.00
N ASN A 73 -15.68 38.36 -1.24
CA ASN A 73 -15.04 37.05 -1.29
C ASN A 73 -13.83 37.00 -2.23
N SER A 74 -14.00 37.48 -3.47
CA SER A 74 -12.91 37.49 -4.45
C SER A 74 -11.71 38.30 -3.99
N GLN A 75 -11.95 39.46 -3.37
CA GLN A 75 -10.90 40.33 -2.84
C GLN A 75 -10.19 39.70 -1.64
N ILE A 76 -10.95 39.15 -0.68
CA ILE A 76 -10.42 38.43 0.49
C ILE A 76 -9.52 37.28 0.03
N ILE A 77 -10.03 36.41 -0.85
CA ILE A 77 -9.29 35.27 -1.37
C ILE A 77 -8.01 35.72 -2.09
N THR A 78 -8.07 36.80 -2.88
CA THR A 78 -6.89 37.32 -3.58
C THR A 78 -5.83 37.83 -2.60
N ALA A 79 -6.23 38.60 -1.59
CA ALA A 79 -5.33 39.11 -0.55
C ALA A 79 -4.70 37.94 0.25
N LEU A 80 -5.49 36.94 0.63
CA LEU A 80 -5.01 35.74 1.32
C LEU A 80 -4.02 34.93 0.49
N LYS A 81 -4.26 34.78 -0.83
CA LYS A 81 -3.30 34.10 -1.72
C LYS A 81 -1.93 34.77 -1.67
N MET A 82 -1.92 36.10 -1.70
CA MET A 82 -0.68 36.89 -1.66
C MET A 82 -0.01 36.82 -0.29
N ALA A 83 -0.76 36.97 0.80
CA ALA A 83 -0.22 37.01 2.15
C ALA A 83 0.27 35.63 2.63
N SER A 84 -0.52 34.58 2.40
CA SER A 84 -0.18 33.20 2.81
C SER A 84 1.06 32.67 2.09
N ARG A 85 1.22 32.96 0.79
CA ARG A 85 2.35 32.47 0.00
C ARG A 85 3.69 33.09 0.39
N LYS A 86 3.69 34.26 1.05
CA LYS A 86 4.90 34.85 1.65
C LYS A 86 5.37 34.08 2.89
N LYS A 87 4.47 33.38 3.59
CA LYS A 87 4.76 32.59 4.80
C LYS A 87 4.78 31.10 4.47
N ARG A 88 5.72 30.70 3.61
CA ARG A 88 5.86 29.28 3.22
C ARG A 88 6.29 28.43 4.42
N PRO A 89 5.52 27.40 4.80
CA PRO A 89 5.93 26.46 5.84
C PRO A 89 7.13 25.63 5.37
N ARG A 90 7.97 25.21 6.30
CA ARG A 90 9.18 24.43 6.03
C ARG A 90 8.81 22.96 5.90
N ASP A 91 9.32 22.29 4.88
CA ASP A 91 9.19 20.85 4.76
C ASP A 91 9.94 20.14 5.92
N LEU A 92 9.41 18.99 6.34
CA LEU A 92 10.10 18.14 7.32
C LEU A 92 11.39 17.58 6.71
N ARG A 93 12.41 17.36 7.56
CA ARG A 93 13.65 16.68 7.17
C ARG A 93 13.39 15.19 6.94
N ASN A 94 14.25 14.55 6.16
CA ASN A 94 14.10 13.15 5.71
C ASN A 94 14.05 12.10 6.83
N THR A 95 14.41 12.47 8.06
CA THR A 95 14.44 11.62 9.26
C THR A 95 13.40 12.02 10.31
N GLN A 96 12.56 13.01 10.01
CA GLN A 96 11.56 13.52 10.93
C GLN A 96 10.21 12.82 10.73
N VAL A 97 9.60 12.41 11.84
CA VAL A 97 8.24 11.86 11.90
C VAL A 97 7.39 12.69 12.85
N GLN A 98 6.08 12.71 12.64
CA GLN A 98 5.17 13.40 13.52
C GLN A 98 4.37 12.42 14.37
N ILE A 99 4.36 12.62 15.68
CA ILE A 99 3.60 11.84 16.66
C ILE A 99 2.76 12.83 17.48
N LYS A 100 1.45 12.80 17.32
CA LYS A 100 0.53 13.85 17.78
C LYS A 100 1.07 15.25 17.47
N SER A 101 1.30 16.06 18.51
CA SER A 101 1.80 17.43 18.44
C SER A 101 3.33 17.53 18.40
N LYS A 102 4.06 16.42 18.40
CA LYS A 102 5.53 16.40 18.40
C LYS A 102 6.08 15.98 17.05
N ILE A 103 7.11 16.67 16.59
CA ILE A 103 7.96 16.26 15.47
C ILE A 103 9.24 15.71 16.09
N VAL A 104 9.53 14.44 15.82
CA VAL A 104 10.69 13.72 16.34
C VAL A 104 11.64 13.45 15.18
N ASP A 105 12.88 13.91 15.28
CA ASP A 105 13.95 13.49 14.39
C ASP A 105 14.51 12.14 14.85
N VAL A 106 14.22 11.09 14.10
CA VAL A 106 14.49 9.70 14.51
C VAL A 106 16.00 9.40 14.58
N ALA A 107 16.81 10.10 13.80
CA ALA A 107 18.26 9.90 13.78
C ALA A 107 18.93 10.49 15.02
N SER A 108 18.63 11.75 15.34
CA SER A 108 19.22 12.49 16.47
C SER A 108 18.50 12.26 17.80
N GLY A 109 17.18 12.03 17.77
CA GLY A 109 16.31 12.02 18.94
C GLY A 109 15.82 13.41 19.36
N GLU A 110 16.12 14.46 18.58
CA GLU A 110 15.62 15.81 18.86
C GLU A 110 14.10 15.90 18.63
N GLU A 111 13.42 16.60 19.54
CA GLU A 111 11.99 16.84 19.48
C GLU A 111 11.67 18.32 19.35
N MET A 112 10.59 18.64 18.64
CA MET A 112 10.02 19.98 18.57
C MET A 112 8.50 19.91 18.46
N ASP A 113 7.83 21.01 18.81
CA ASP A 113 6.39 21.11 18.66
C ASP A 113 6.00 21.34 17.19
N ALA A 114 5.03 20.55 16.72
CA ALA A 114 4.36 20.76 15.46
C ALA A 114 3.62 22.10 15.51
N SER A 115 3.84 22.92 14.49
CA SER A 115 3.26 24.26 14.38
C SER A 115 3.07 24.61 12.90
N PRO A 116 2.31 25.66 12.58
CA PRO A 116 2.12 26.11 11.20
C PRO A 116 3.43 26.39 10.45
N ASP A 117 4.55 26.61 11.15
CA ASP A 117 5.85 26.83 10.50
C ASP A 117 6.41 25.56 9.82
N TYR A 118 5.86 24.38 10.10
CA TYR A 118 6.26 23.10 9.52
C TYR A 118 5.14 22.49 8.67
N PHE A 119 5.47 22.03 7.47
CA PHE A 119 4.51 21.51 6.51
C PHE A 119 4.21 20.03 6.72
N CYS A 120 3.75 19.69 7.93
CA CYS A 120 3.44 18.34 8.35
C CYS A 120 1.96 17.99 8.12
N PHE A 121 1.70 16.74 7.75
CA PHE A 121 0.38 16.23 7.34
C PHE A 121 -0.02 14.97 8.09
N ASN A 122 0.93 14.35 8.77
CA ASN A 122 0.84 12.95 9.13
C ASN A 122 1.12 12.69 10.62
N PRO A 123 0.35 13.31 11.54
CA PRO A 123 0.43 12.96 12.94
C PRO A 123 0.01 11.50 13.13
N ILE A 124 0.86 10.70 13.76
CA ILE A 124 0.46 9.42 14.33
C ILE A 124 -0.40 9.71 15.57
N GLU A 125 -1.57 9.08 15.68
CA GLU A 125 -2.59 9.42 16.68
C GLU A 125 -2.21 8.98 18.10
N TRP A 126 -1.21 8.11 18.24
CA TRP A 126 -0.73 7.54 19.50
C TRP A 126 0.39 8.38 20.12
N GLU A 127 0.59 8.26 21.43
CA GLU A 127 1.71 8.89 22.14
C GLU A 127 2.95 7.99 22.14
N VAL A 128 4.11 8.54 22.47
CA VAL A 128 5.29 7.71 22.74
C VAL A 128 5.14 7.10 24.13
N GLY A 129 4.96 5.79 24.20
CA GLY A 129 4.84 5.06 25.47
C GLY A 129 6.14 5.03 26.27
N GLU A 130 6.01 4.82 27.59
CA GLU A 130 7.14 4.68 28.52
C GLU A 130 7.86 3.31 28.41
N SER A 131 7.28 2.38 27.64
CA SER A 131 7.80 1.04 27.39
C SER A 131 7.69 0.68 25.91
N GLU A 132 8.36 -0.40 25.51
CA GLU A 132 8.20 -1.02 24.19
C GLU A 132 7.37 -2.31 24.26
N GLU A 133 6.86 -2.69 25.42
CA GLU A 133 6.12 -3.95 25.58
C GLU A 133 4.73 -3.88 24.92
N THR A 134 4.46 -4.81 24.01
CA THR A 134 3.17 -4.93 23.31
C THR A 134 2.74 -6.40 23.28
N PRO A 135 2.46 -7.03 24.43
CA PRO A 135 2.30 -8.48 24.52
C PRO A 135 1.19 -9.04 23.63
N THR A 136 0.07 -8.32 23.48
CA THR A 136 -1.04 -8.73 22.62
C THR A 136 -0.64 -8.64 21.15
N ILE A 137 -0.04 -7.51 20.74
CA ILE A 137 0.43 -7.32 19.36
C ILE A 137 1.57 -8.31 19.03
N ASP A 138 2.47 -8.58 19.97
CA ASP A 138 3.59 -9.52 19.82
C ASP A 138 3.05 -10.94 19.59
N SER A 139 2.05 -11.37 20.37
CA SER A 139 1.38 -12.67 20.18
C SER A 139 0.76 -12.76 18.79
N LEU A 140 0.02 -11.73 18.36
CA LEU A 140 -0.62 -11.70 17.05
C LEU A 140 0.40 -11.71 15.91
N MET A 141 1.48 -10.94 16.00
CA MET A 141 2.53 -10.93 14.98
C MET A 141 3.19 -12.31 14.85
N VAL A 142 3.48 -12.98 15.97
CA VAL A 142 4.05 -14.33 15.96
C VAL A 142 3.05 -15.33 15.38
N GLU A 143 1.77 -15.23 15.73
CA GLU A 143 0.70 -16.05 15.14
C GLU A 143 0.57 -15.82 13.64
N TRP A 144 0.68 -14.59 13.16
CA TRP A 144 0.48 -14.27 11.73
C TRP A 144 1.65 -14.69 10.84
N VAL A 145 2.89 -14.38 11.22
CA VAL A 145 4.05 -14.50 10.32
C VAL A 145 5.19 -15.36 10.88
N GLY A 146 5.03 -15.89 12.09
CA GLY A 146 6.06 -16.63 12.82
C GLY A 146 7.14 -15.71 13.41
N LYS A 147 7.81 -16.19 14.46
CA LYS A 147 8.89 -15.46 15.17
C LYS A 147 9.98 -14.93 14.24
N GLU A 148 10.26 -15.68 13.17
CA GLU A 148 11.30 -15.35 12.21
C GLU A 148 11.02 -14.04 11.45
N ASN A 149 9.76 -13.71 11.15
CA ASN A 149 9.39 -12.51 10.39
C ASN A 149 8.86 -11.36 11.26
N THR A 150 8.63 -11.58 12.56
CA THR A 150 8.07 -10.57 13.48
C THR A 150 8.84 -9.26 13.47
N LYS A 151 10.19 -9.29 13.55
CA LYS A 151 11.01 -8.07 13.51
C LYS A 151 10.85 -7.31 12.18
N LYS A 152 10.87 -8.03 11.05
CA LYS A 152 10.65 -7.45 9.70
C LYS A 152 9.28 -6.76 9.61
N MET A 153 8.24 -7.34 10.19
CA MET A 153 6.90 -6.74 10.20
C MET A 153 6.84 -5.48 11.06
N TYR A 154 7.46 -5.47 12.24
CA TYR A 154 7.55 -4.25 13.04
C TYR A 154 8.39 -3.16 12.37
N GLN A 155 9.50 -3.51 11.72
CA GLN A 155 10.26 -2.57 10.90
C GLN A 155 9.41 -2.01 9.75
N TRP A 156 8.55 -2.83 9.14
CA TRP A 156 7.62 -2.35 8.11
C TRP A 156 6.63 -1.35 8.68
N ILE A 157 6.01 -1.63 9.84
CA ILE A 157 5.12 -0.68 10.54
C ILE A 157 5.87 0.63 10.85
N ALA A 158 7.07 0.52 11.44
CA ALA A 158 7.90 1.66 11.78
C ALA A 158 8.25 2.52 10.54
N TYR A 159 8.55 1.87 9.42
CA TYR A 159 8.88 2.56 8.17
C TYR A 159 7.71 3.37 7.59
N GLN A 160 6.47 2.99 7.90
CA GLN A 160 5.28 3.71 7.46
C GLN A 160 5.21 5.10 8.10
N MET A 161 5.75 5.30 9.30
CA MET A 161 5.74 6.60 9.99
C MET A 161 6.59 7.67 9.27
N LEU A 162 7.55 7.25 8.44
CA LEU A 162 8.49 8.15 7.80
C LEU A 162 7.91 8.76 6.53
N PRO A 163 7.81 10.08 6.37
CA PRO A 163 7.36 10.72 5.11
C PRO A 163 8.49 10.81 4.05
N GLU A 164 9.30 9.75 3.90
CA GLU A 164 10.37 9.64 2.88
C GLU A 164 10.63 8.19 2.47
N TYR A 165 11.05 7.96 1.23
CA TYR A 165 11.54 6.66 0.72
C TYR A 165 13.07 6.56 0.84
N ILE A 166 13.60 6.36 2.05
CA ILE A 166 15.05 6.12 2.22
C ILE A 166 15.49 4.72 1.77
N ILE A 167 14.57 3.75 1.79
CA ILE A 167 14.76 2.38 1.29
C ILE A 167 13.63 2.07 0.31
N HIS A 168 13.97 1.84 -0.95
CA HIS A 168 13.00 1.60 -2.02
C HIS A 168 12.42 0.18 -1.91
N ARG A 169 11.42 -0.02 -1.04
CA ARG A 169 10.75 -1.31 -0.79
C ARG A 169 9.24 -1.20 -0.76
N VAL A 170 8.60 -2.28 -1.18
CA VAL A 170 7.17 -2.56 -1.05
C VAL A 170 7.00 -3.91 -0.37
N PHE A 171 5.89 -4.10 0.33
CA PHE A 171 5.57 -5.38 0.94
C PHE A 171 4.39 -6.03 0.24
N ILE A 172 4.52 -7.32 -0.08
CA ILE A 172 3.43 -8.17 -0.56
C ILE A 172 3.17 -9.25 0.49
N LEU A 173 1.99 -9.21 1.07
CA LEU A 173 1.51 -10.15 2.08
C LEU A 173 0.72 -11.26 1.36
N ILE A 174 1.14 -12.52 1.53
CA ILE A 174 0.56 -13.68 0.85
C ILE A 174 -0.04 -14.65 1.87
N GLY A 175 -1.23 -15.20 1.60
CA GLY A 175 -1.85 -16.26 2.41
C GLY A 175 -3.23 -16.65 1.87
N ASN A 176 -3.69 -17.87 2.13
CA ASN A 176 -4.91 -18.46 1.54
C ASN A 176 -6.22 -18.19 2.30
N GLY A 177 -6.59 -16.92 2.48
CA GLY A 177 -7.81 -16.52 3.22
C GLY A 177 -7.83 -16.88 4.72
N SER A 178 -8.40 -16.00 5.54
CA SER A 178 -8.49 -16.18 7.00
C SER A 178 -7.13 -16.41 7.70
N ASN A 179 -6.06 -15.79 7.19
CA ASN A 179 -4.69 -15.92 7.74
C ASN A 179 -4.24 -14.71 8.59
N GLY A 180 -5.13 -13.74 8.86
CA GLY A 180 -4.77 -12.53 9.61
C GLY A 180 -4.21 -11.37 8.77
N LYS A 181 -4.13 -11.48 7.44
CA LYS A 181 -3.67 -10.38 6.55
C LYS A 181 -4.51 -9.11 6.73
N SER A 182 -5.84 -9.24 6.63
CA SER A 182 -6.75 -8.11 6.81
C SER A 182 -6.64 -7.52 8.21
N THR A 183 -6.54 -8.37 9.24
CA THR A 183 -6.34 -7.94 10.63
C THR A 183 -5.02 -7.20 10.84
N PHE A 184 -3.93 -7.63 10.19
CA PHE A 184 -2.66 -6.89 10.20
C PHE A 184 -2.79 -5.53 9.51
N ILE A 185 -3.48 -5.46 8.36
CA ILE A 185 -3.73 -4.21 7.65
C ILE A 185 -4.55 -3.24 8.50
N ASP A 186 -5.57 -3.74 9.19
CA ASP A 186 -6.41 -2.96 10.10
C ASP A 186 -5.61 -2.51 11.35
N LEU A 187 -4.70 -3.33 11.87
CA LEU A 187 -3.76 -2.93 12.93
C LEU A 187 -2.86 -1.79 12.44
N LEU A 188 -2.28 -1.93 11.25
CA LEU A 188 -1.44 -0.90 10.65
C LEU A 188 -2.23 0.40 10.45
N ARG A 189 -3.45 0.32 9.93
CA ARG A 189 -4.38 1.45 9.79
C ARG A 189 -4.64 2.13 11.13
N ARG A 190 -5.03 1.38 12.16
CA ARG A 190 -5.28 1.92 13.51
C ARG A 190 -4.03 2.55 14.10
N PHE A 191 -2.85 2.00 13.83
CA PHE A 191 -1.60 2.58 14.30
C PHE A 191 -1.26 3.89 13.58
N ILE A 192 -1.30 3.93 12.24
CA ILE A 192 -0.93 5.14 11.50
C ILE A 192 -2.01 6.21 11.50
N GLY A 193 -3.27 5.87 11.74
CA GLY A 193 -4.40 6.81 11.72
C GLY A 193 -5.07 6.90 10.34
N ASP A 194 -6.39 7.16 10.36
CA ASP A 194 -7.24 7.10 9.16
C ASP A 194 -6.90 8.17 8.11
N ASN A 195 -6.33 9.29 8.57
CA ASN A 195 -5.89 10.37 7.70
C ASN A 195 -4.60 10.05 6.94
N ASN A 196 -3.84 9.03 7.38
CA ASN A 196 -2.50 8.75 6.89
C ASN A 196 -2.42 7.64 5.86
N TYR A 197 -3.53 6.94 5.60
CA TYR A 197 -3.58 5.92 4.57
C TYR A 197 -4.53 6.27 3.44
N SER A 198 -4.41 5.48 2.39
CA SER A 198 -5.35 5.40 1.29
C SER A 198 -5.45 3.95 0.82
N ALA A 199 -6.52 3.61 0.11
CA ALA A 199 -6.73 2.28 -0.42
C ALA A 199 -7.10 2.32 -1.90
N GLY A 200 -6.62 1.34 -2.64
CA GLY A 200 -6.91 1.20 -4.07
C GLY A 200 -6.14 0.03 -4.66
N ASP A 201 -6.70 -0.58 -5.70
CA ASP A 201 -5.99 -1.63 -6.43
C ASP A 201 -4.84 -1.05 -7.28
N TYR A 202 -3.95 -1.93 -7.74
CA TYR A 202 -2.78 -1.54 -8.52
C TYR A 202 -3.12 -0.74 -9.78
N GLU A 203 -4.13 -1.17 -10.53
CA GLU A 203 -4.51 -0.53 -11.79
C GLU A 203 -5.13 0.86 -11.54
N THR A 204 -5.96 0.96 -10.50
CA THR A 204 -6.57 2.20 -10.07
C THR A 204 -5.52 3.22 -9.64
N VAL A 205 -4.48 2.81 -8.92
CA VAL A 205 -3.45 3.72 -8.40
C VAL A 205 -2.37 4.03 -9.45
N PHE A 206 -1.88 3.04 -10.19
CA PHE A 206 -0.71 3.20 -11.08
C PHE A 206 -1.02 3.12 -12.58
N GLY A 207 -2.19 2.61 -12.97
CA GLY A 207 -2.60 2.47 -14.37
C GLY A 207 -3.48 3.62 -14.88
N ARG A 208 -4.18 4.32 -13.99
CA ARG A 208 -5.12 5.40 -14.35
C ARG A 208 -4.53 6.80 -14.19
N ARG A 209 -4.94 7.71 -15.08
CA ARG A 209 -4.49 9.12 -15.12
C ARG A 209 -4.58 9.87 -13.78
N PHE A 210 -5.64 9.63 -13.00
CA PHE A 210 -5.87 10.29 -11.72
C PHE A 210 -5.45 9.45 -10.50
N GLY A 211 -4.93 8.24 -10.73
CA GLY A 211 -4.66 7.26 -9.67
C GLY A 211 -3.62 7.72 -8.67
N THR A 212 -2.57 8.39 -9.14
CA THR A 212 -1.46 8.88 -8.32
C THR A 212 -1.87 9.95 -7.31
N SER A 213 -3.01 10.62 -7.50
CA SER A 213 -3.55 11.59 -6.52
C SER A 213 -3.87 10.95 -5.16
N ILE A 214 -4.13 9.65 -5.14
CA ILE A 214 -4.38 8.86 -3.91
C ILE A 214 -3.11 8.80 -3.02
N LEU A 215 -1.93 8.92 -3.62
CA LEU A 215 -0.63 8.92 -2.94
C LEU A 215 -0.31 10.25 -2.25
N TYR A 216 -1.05 11.31 -2.58
CA TYR A 216 -0.72 12.67 -2.19
C TYR A 216 -0.83 12.87 -0.68
N LYS A 217 0.30 13.23 -0.06
CA LYS A 217 0.47 13.47 1.38
C LYS A 217 0.03 12.30 2.30
N LYS A 218 0.07 11.06 1.81
CA LYS A 218 -0.22 9.84 2.58
C LYS A 218 1.05 9.11 3.01
N LEU A 219 1.03 8.50 4.19
CA LEU A 219 2.11 7.63 4.69
C LEU A 219 2.00 6.21 4.13
N SER A 220 0.79 5.72 3.88
CA SER A 220 0.54 4.35 3.44
C SER A 220 -0.46 4.26 2.30
N VAL A 221 -0.25 3.29 1.42
CA VAL A 221 -1.22 2.87 0.40
C VAL A 221 -1.41 1.37 0.55
N LEU A 222 -2.63 1.01 0.93
CA LEU A 222 -3.03 -0.36 1.21
C LEU A 222 -3.80 -0.89 -0.01
N MET A 223 -3.27 -1.93 -0.64
CA MET A 223 -3.87 -2.55 -1.83
C MET A 223 -4.52 -3.87 -1.43
N PRO A 224 -5.84 -3.88 -1.14
CA PRO A 224 -6.56 -5.11 -0.76
C PRO A 224 -6.75 -6.05 -1.96
N GLU A 225 -7.25 -7.26 -1.67
CA GLU A 225 -7.47 -8.40 -2.57
C GLU A 225 -8.48 -8.14 -3.71
N SER A 226 -8.29 -7.14 -4.55
CA SER A 226 -8.81 -7.24 -5.92
C SER A 226 -7.96 -8.26 -6.66
N ASP A 227 -8.56 -9.06 -7.55
CA ASP A 227 -7.82 -9.89 -8.51
C ASP A 227 -6.75 -9.01 -9.13
N PHE A 228 -5.51 -9.13 -8.64
CA PHE A 228 -4.41 -8.43 -9.25
C PHE A 228 -4.34 -9.04 -10.65
N GLY A 229 -4.82 -8.27 -11.61
CA GLY A 229 -4.49 -8.52 -13.00
C GLY A 229 -2.97 -8.55 -13.15
N LYS A 230 -2.52 -8.86 -14.36
CA LYS A 230 -1.11 -8.81 -14.70
C LYS A 230 -0.54 -7.43 -14.37
N ILE A 231 0.53 -7.37 -13.57
CA ILE A 231 1.32 -6.14 -13.40
C ILE A 231 1.99 -5.85 -14.75
N SER A 232 1.36 -4.97 -15.52
CA SER A 232 1.67 -4.77 -16.95
C SER A 232 2.21 -3.37 -17.28
N ASN A 233 2.27 -2.47 -16.30
CA ASN A 233 3.02 -1.21 -16.40
C ASN A 233 3.61 -0.86 -15.02
N THR A 234 4.92 -1.04 -14.87
CA THR A 234 5.64 -0.80 -13.62
C THR A 234 6.34 0.55 -13.59
N ALA A 235 6.29 1.36 -14.64
CA ALA A 235 7.05 2.62 -14.71
C ALA A 235 6.60 3.60 -13.61
N THR A 236 5.30 3.88 -13.52
CA THR A 236 4.72 4.74 -12.48
C THR A 236 4.95 4.15 -11.09
N PHE A 237 4.75 2.84 -10.92
CA PHE A 237 5.00 2.14 -9.65
C PHE A 237 6.45 2.26 -9.19
N LYS A 238 7.42 2.04 -10.09
CA LYS A 238 8.86 2.13 -9.79
C LYS A 238 9.29 3.56 -9.50
N SER A 239 8.71 4.53 -10.19
CA SER A 239 8.96 5.96 -9.94
C SER A 239 8.43 6.36 -8.56
N ALA A 240 7.16 6.00 -8.28
CA ALA A 240 6.50 6.29 -6.99
C ALA A 240 7.18 5.65 -5.79
N THR A 241 7.77 4.46 -5.96
CA THR A 241 8.47 3.71 -4.88
C THR A 241 10.00 3.89 -4.92
N GLY A 242 10.50 4.68 -5.87
CA GLY A 242 11.92 4.87 -6.15
C GLY A 242 12.47 6.24 -5.81
N GLY A 243 11.65 7.12 -5.24
CA GLY A 243 12.02 8.49 -4.91
C GLY A 243 11.97 9.47 -6.08
N ASP A 244 11.49 9.03 -7.25
CA ASP A 244 11.29 9.91 -8.40
C ASP A 244 9.99 10.72 -8.24
N ALA A 245 9.96 11.91 -8.85
CA ALA A 245 8.73 12.67 -8.94
C ALA A 245 7.74 12.00 -9.91
N ILE A 246 6.48 11.89 -9.48
CA ILE A 246 5.37 11.40 -10.29
C ILE A 246 4.38 12.53 -10.56
N PRO A 247 3.69 12.52 -11.72
CA PRO A 247 2.61 13.46 -11.97
C PRO A 247 1.44 13.16 -11.05
N VAL A 248 0.90 14.19 -10.39
CA VAL A 248 -0.35 14.15 -9.62
C VAL A 248 -1.34 15.10 -10.29
N GLU A 249 -2.55 14.59 -10.51
CA GLU A 249 -3.64 15.33 -11.13
C GLU A 249 -4.92 15.18 -10.28
N PHE A 250 -5.37 16.27 -9.67
CA PHE A 250 -6.71 16.34 -9.09
C PHE A 250 -7.73 16.73 -10.15
N LYS A 251 -8.96 16.21 -10.03
CA LYS A 251 -10.04 16.56 -10.96
C LYS A 251 -10.24 18.08 -10.97
N ASN A 252 -10.30 18.67 -12.17
CA ASN A 252 -10.46 20.12 -12.38
C ASN A 252 -9.31 20.99 -11.84
N LYS A 253 -8.12 20.43 -11.58
CA LYS A 253 -6.91 21.16 -11.21
C LYS A 253 -5.79 20.90 -12.23
N GLY A 254 -4.73 21.71 -12.17
CA GLY A 254 -3.54 21.49 -12.98
C GLY A 254 -2.75 20.25 -12.52
N VAL A 255 -2.02 19.63 -13.45
CA VAL A 255 -1.05 18.58 -13.13
C VAL A 255 0.18 19.22 -12.47
N PHE A 256 0.72 18.57 -11.45
CA PHE A 256 1.99 18.94 -10.85
C PHE A 256 2.82 17.72 -10.48
N ASN A 257 4.11 17.93 -10.22
CA ASN A 257 5.03 16.85 -9.85
C ASN A 257 5.09 16.70 -8.33
N TYR A 258 5.05 15.45 -7.86
CA TYR A 258 5.06 15.10 -6.44
C TYR A 258 6.01 13.93 -6.19
N LYS A 259 6.88 14.04 -5.18
CA LYS A 259 7.70 12.92 -4.71
C LYS A 259 6.90 12.12 -3.71
N ASN A 260 6.49 10.92 -4.10
CA ASN A 260 5.70 10.04 -3.23
C ASN A 260 6.53 9.57 -2.02
N TYR A 261 5.89 9.53 -0.85
CA TYR A 261 6.42 8.87 0.34
C TYR A 261 5.51 7.79 0.92
N ALA A 262 4.35 7.55 0.31
CA ALA A 262 3.40 6.54 0.74
C ALA A 262 3.95 5.14 0.49
N LYS A 263 4.09 4.33 1.54
CA LYS A 263 4.59 2.95 1.45
C LYS A 263 3.50 2.04 0.92
N VAL A 264 3.85 1.26 -0.10
CA VAL A 264 2.91 0.35 -0.75
C VAL A 264 2.90 -0.99 -0.03
N THR A 265 1.76 -1.35 0.54
CA THR A 265 1.48 -2.68 1.09
C THR A 265 0.41 -3.35 0.23
N ILE A 266 0.74 -4.50 -0.34
CA ILE A 266 -0.17 -5.30 -1.16
C ILE A 266 -0.59 -6.53 -0.36
N SER A 267 -1.88 -6.79 -0.28
CA SER A 267 -2.43 -8.03 0.27
C SER A 267 -3.00 -8.86 -0.86
N ALA A 268 -2.49 -10.08 -1.03
CA ALA A 268 -2.93 -10.97 -2.10
C ALA A 268 -3.01 -12.42 -1.59
N ASN A 269 -3.84 -13.23 -2.26
CA ASN A 269 -3.87 -14.67 -2.00
C ASN A 269 -2.72 -15.40 -2.70
N SER A 270 -2.29 -14.90 -3.85
CA SER A 270 -1.15 -15.38 -4.62
C SER A 270 -0.38 -14.20 -5.21
N LEU A 271 0.90 -14.39 -5.56
CA LEU A 271 1.63 -13.32 -6.23
C LEU A 271 1.01 -13.01 -7.59
N PRO A 272 0.91 -11.72 -7.94
CA PRO A 272 0.45 -11.35 -9.26
C PRO A 272 1.54 -11.60 -10.31
N PRO A 273 1.19 -12.15 -11.49
CA PRO A 273 2.14 -12.29 -12.56
C PRO A 273 2.63 -10.90 -13.02
N THR A 274 3.93 -10.77 -13.23
CA THR A 274 4.58 -9.53 -13.70
C THR A 274 5.22 -9.73 -15.06
N LEU A 275 5.08 -8.72 -15.94
CA LEU A 275 5.87 -8.61 -17.17
C LEU A 275 7.26 -8.03 -16.92
N ASP A 276 7.47 -7.33 -15.80
CA ASP A 276 8.73 -6.70 -15.47
C ASP A 276 9.65 -7.69 -14.77
N LYS A 277 10.61 -8.23 -15.53
CA LYS A 277 11.64 -9.15 -15.05
C LYS A 277 12.96 -8.45 -14.69
N THR A 278 12.93 -7.13 -14.45
CA THR A 278 14.14 -6.35 -14.16
C THR A 278 14.50 -6.37 -12.68
N ASP A 279 15.79 -6.22 -12.39
CA ASP A 279 16.34 -6.02 -11.05
C ASP A 279 15.70 -4.83 -10.33
N SER A 280 15.35 -3.80 -11.09
CA SER A 280 14.68 -2.63 -10.57
C SER A 280 13.33 -2.99 -9.93
N PHE A 281 12.60 -3.96 -10.47
CA PHE A 281 11.37 -4.45 -9.86
C PHE A 281 11.67 -5.35 -8.66
N TYR A 282 12.43 -6.43 -8.84
CA TYR A 282 12.63 -7.43 -7.79
C TYR A 282 13.29 -6.89 -6.52
N ARG A 283 14.25 -5.95 -6.63
CA ARG A 283 14.90 -5.38 -5.45
C ARG A 283 13.90 -4.65 -4.53
N ARG A 284 12.80 -4.11 -5.09
CA ARG A 284 11.76 -3.40 -4.33
C ARG A 284 10.85 -4.36 -3.58
N VAL A 285 10.63 -5.56 -4.08
CA VAL A 285 9.61 -6.47 -3.56
C VAL A 285 10.13 -7.22 -2.33
N ASN A 286 9.40 -7.13 -1.22
CA ASN A 286 9.54 -7.98 -0.05
C ASN A 286 8.27 -8.81 0.13
N ILE A 287 8.41 -10.14 0.02
CA ILE A 287 7.29 -11.08 0.13
C ILE A 287 7.26 -11.64 1.55
N VAL A 288 6.14 -11.47 2.24
CA VAL A 288 5.90 -12.03 3.58
C VAL A 288 4.74 -13.01 3.52
N ASP A 289 5.00 -14.24 3.96
CA ASP A 289 4.02 -15.32 3.99
C ASP A 289 3.25 -15.25 5.33
N PHE A 290 1.92 -15.40 5.26
CA PHE A 290 1.00 -15.56 6.38
C PHE A 290 0.52 -17.02 6.37
N PRO A 291 1.30 -17.96 6.93
CA PRO A 291 1.12 -19.40 6.69
C PRO A 291 -0.05 -20.02 7.47
N ASN A 292 -0.49 -19.38 8.56
CA ASN A 292 -1.47 -19.96 9.47
C ASN A 292 -2.89 -19.60 9.05
N GLN A 293 -3.84 -20.52 9.26
CA GLN A 293 -5.26 -20.25 9.02
C GLN A 293 -6.02 -20.25 10.35
N PHE A 294 -6.83 -19.22 10.56
CA PHE A 294 -7.60 -19.01 11.77
C PHE A 294 -9.08 -19.28 11.50
N LYS A 295 -9.76 -19.89 12.45
CA LYS A 295 -11.24 -19.91 12.46
C LYS A 295 -11.74 -18.50 12.77
N GLU A 296 -12.94 -18.16 12.29
CA GLU A 296 -13.57 -16.87 12.59
C GLU A 296 -13.53 -16.60 14.10
N LYS A 297 -12.75 -15.59 14.50
CA LYS A 297 -12.73 -15.04 15.85
C LYS A 297 -13.41 -13.68 15.80
N TYR A 298 -14.24 -13.40 16.79
CA TYR A 298 -14.78 -12.07 17.00
C TYR A 298 -13.65 -11.09 17.39
N ASP A 299 -13.63 -9.95 16.71
CA ASP A 299 -12.82 -8.74 16.93
C ASP A 299 -11.50 -8.91 17.72
N VAL A 300 -10.47 -9.42 17.04
CA VAL A 300 -9.13 -9.57 17.62
C VAL A 300 -8.49 -8.21 17.94
N LEU A 301 -8.77 -7.16 17.17
CA LEU A 301 -8.17 -5.84 17.37
C LEU A 301 -8.78 -5.08 18.54
N GLY A 302 -10.07 -5.29 18.82
CA GLY A 302 -10.74 -4.76 20.01
C GLY A 302 -10.13 -5.27 21.32
N SER A 303 -9.40 -6.39 21.30
CA SER A 303 -8.70 -6.91 22.48
C SER A 303 -7.38 -6.22 22.79
N ILE A 304 -6.82 -5.44 21.85
CA ILE A 304 -5.54 -4.75 22.02
C ILE A 304 -5.76 -3.50 22.88
N PRO A 305 -5.12 -3.40 24.07
CA PRO A 305 -5.21 -2.21 24.89
C PRO A 305 -4.55 -1.00 24.21
N ASP A 306 -5.12 0.20 24.39
CA ASP A 306 -4.60 1.43 23.77
C ASP A 306 -3.14 1.74 24.17
N TYR A 307 -2.73 1.40 25.40
CA TYR A 307 -1.34 1.58 25.83
C TYR A 307 -0.35 0.78 24.99
N GLU A 308 -0.75 -0.36 24.40
CA GLU A 308 0.13 -1.12 23.50
C GLU A 308 0.39 -0.37 22.20
N PHE A 309 -0.52 0.49 21.73
CA PHE A 309 -0.25 1.34 20.56
C PHE A 309 0.71 2.48 20.89
N ASN A 310 0.65 3.04 22.10
CA ASN A 310 1.65 4.00 22.57
C ASN A 310 3.04 3.35 22.68
N ASN A 311 3.10 2.15 23.26
CA ASN A 311 4.34 1.37 23.35
C ASN A 311 4.84 0.93 21.96
N LEU A 312 3.93 0.64 21.03
CA LEU A 312 4.26 0.36 19.64
C LEU A 312 4.90 1.59 18.96
N ALA A 313 4.44 2.81 19.24
CA ALA A 313 5.07 4.02 18.73
C ALA A 313 6.52 4.16 19.23
N CYS A 314 6.75 3.92 20.53
CA CYS A 314 8.09 3.88 21.12
C CYS A 314 8.99 2.81 20.46
N LYS A 315 8.49 1.58 20.35
CA LYS A 315 9.17 0.46 19.65
C LYS A 315 9.50 0.82 18.20
N CYS A 316 8.57 1.46 17.49
CA CYS A 316 8.73 1.85 16.09
C CYS A 316 9.78 2.96 15.91
N LEU A 317 9.87 3.95 16.80
CA LEU A 317 10.92 4.97 16.72
C LEU A 317 12.32 4.33 16.80
N ARG A 318 12.53 3.40 17.75
CA ARG A 318 13.80 2.67 17.85
C ARG A 318 14.08 1.84 16.59
N LEU A 319 13.11 1.06 16.12
CA LEU A 319 13.27 0.21 14.93
C LEU A 319 13.49 1.03 13.65
N LEU A 320 12.85 2.20 13.54
CA LEU A 320 13.05 3.11 12.42
C LEU A 320 14.46 3.71 12.44
N LYS A 321 15.00 4.04 13.62
CA LYS A 321 16.40 4.49 13.77
C LYS A 321 17.39 3.42 13.32
N GLU A 322 17.17 2.17 13.72
CA GLU A 322 17.96 1.02 13.24
C GLU A 322 17.86 0.90 11.73
N LEU A 323 16.64 0.95 11.17
CA LEU A 323 16.40 0.79 9.75
C LEU A 323 17.05 1.91 8.91
N ILE A 324 17.01 3.17 9.37
CA ILE A 324 17.70 4.31 8.74
C ILE A 324 19.22 4.06 8.69
N LYS A 325 19.78 3.51 9.77
CA LYS A 325 21.23 3.23 9.86
C LYS A 325 21.65 2.04 9.00
N GLU A 326 20.86 0.97 8.99
CA GLU A 326 21.20 -0.29 8.31
C GLU A 326 20.87 -0.24 6.81
N GLY A 327 19.84 0.50 6.41
CA GLY A 327 19.41 0.59 5.00
C GLY A 327 18.81 -0.69 4.43
N ILE A 328 18.51 -1.69 5.28
CA ILE A 328 17.98 -3.00 4.89
C ILE A 328 17.02 -3.52 5.96
N PHE A 329 15.97 -4.22 5.54
CA PHE A 329 15.05 -4.89 6.47
C PHE A 329 15.66 -6.18 7.01
N ASP A 330 15.27 -6.55 8.23
CA ASP A 330 15.64 -7.79 8.90
C ASP A 330 15.41 -8.98 7.97
N LYS A 331 16.40 -9.86 7.78
CA LYS A 331 16.29 -11.06 6.92
C LYS A 331 15.78 -10.76 5.50
N GLU A 332 16.08 -9.57 4.98
CA GLU A 332 15.88 -9.31 3.56
C GLU A 332 16.84 -10.17 2.74
N LYS A 333 16.30 -10.87 1.74
CA LYS A 333 17.08 -11.74 0.86
C LYS A 333 17.77 -10.91 -0.23
N ASP A 334 18.85 -11.46 -0.79
CA ASP A 334 19.47 -10.95 -2.00
C ASP A 334 18.50 -10.97 -3.19
N ILE A 335 18.86 -10.20 -4.23
CA ILE A 335 17.99 -9.97 -5.38
C ILE A 335 17.68 -11.24 -6.17
N ASP A 336 18.63 -12.17 -6.27
CA ASP A 336 18.45 -13.41 -7.04
C ASP A 336 17.46 -14.33 -6.33
N LYS A 337 17.58 -14.47 -5.01
CA LYS A 337 16.59 -15.21 -4.21
C LYS A 337 15.22 -14.54 -4.20
N LYS A 338 15.15 -13.21 -4.25
CA LYS A 338 13.88 -12.48 -4.41
C LYS A 338 13.24 -12.77 -5.77
N ARG A 339 14.03 -12.73 -6.85
CA ARG A 339 13.59 -13.08 -8.21
C ARG A 339 13.07 -14.51 -8.26
N GLU A 340 13.86 -15.46 -7.80
CA GLU A 340 13.49 -16.88 -7.77
C GLU A 340 12.20 -17.11 -6.98
N LYS A 341 12.10 -16.55 -5.76
CA LYS A 341 10.88 -16.64 -4.94
C LYS A 341 9.68 -16.05 -5.67
N TYR A 342 9.83 -14.88 -6.31
CA TYR A 342 8.73 -14.24 -7.03
C TYR A 342 8.26 -15.09 -8.22
N GLU A 343 9.19 -15.56 -9.05
CA GLU A 343 8.86 -16.35 -10.24
C GLU A 343 8.14 -17.65 -9.88
N LYS A 344 8.68 -18.41 -8.91
CA LYS A 344 8.07 -19.65 -8.41
C LYS A 344 6.65 -19.43 -7.88
N LEU A 345 6.45 -18.38 -7.08
CA LEU A 345 5.14 -18.11 -6.47
C LEU A 345 4.12 -17.48 -7.44
N SER A 346 4.58 -16.75 -8.47
CA SER A 346 3.70 -16.10 -9.45
C SER A 346 3.25 -17.03 -10.58
N ASN A 347 4.01 -18.09 -10.86
CA ASN A 347 3.70 -19.09 -11.88
C ASN A 347 3.72 -20.52 -11.28
N PRO A 348 2.87 -20.82 -10.28
CA PRO A 348 2.95 -22.12 -9.59
C PRO A 348 2.56 -23.29 -10.51
N LEU A 349 1.75 -23.03 -11.56
CA LEU A 349 1.41 -24.05 -12.54
C LEU A 349 2.61 -24.42 -13.43
N SER A 350 3.51 -23.48 -13.74
CA SER A 350 4.79 -23.80 -14.42
C SER A 350 5.63 -24.75 -13.59
N VAL A 351 5.73 -24.49 -12.28
CA VAL A 351 6.52 -25.33 -11.36
C VAL A 351 5.91 -26.72 -11.26
N PHE A 352 4.58 -26.82 -11.12
CA PHE A 352 3.88 -28.10 -11.15
C PHE A 352 4.15 -28.90 -12.44
N ILE A 353 4.11 -28.23 -13.60
CA ILE A 353 4.39 -28.86 -14.89
C ILE A 353 5.83 -29.37 -14.91
N GLU A 354 6.80 -28.54 -14.53
CA GLU A 354 8.21 -28.89 -14.51
C GLU A 354 8.51 -30.04 -13.54
N ASP A 355 7.86 -30.08 -12.37
CA ASP A 355 8.07 -31.10 -11.35
C ASP A 355 7.39 -32.43 -11.68
N GLU A 356 6.15 -32.39 -12.20
CA GLU A 356 5.26 -33.55 -12.29
C GLU A 356 5.08 -34.11 -13.70
N LEU A 357 5.49 -33.39 -14.75
CA LEU A 357 5.33 -33.82 -16.14
C LEU A 357 6.65 -34.08 -16.86
N ASP A 358 6.67 -35.12 -17.70
CA ASP A 358 7.69 -35.30 -18.73
C ASP A 358 7.18 -34.78 -20.07
N GLU A 359 7.90 -33.82 -20.64
CA GLU A 359 7.62 -33.26 -21.97
C GLU A 359 8.20 -34.13 -23.10
N ASN A 360 7.71 -33.94 -24.32
CA ASN A 360 8.11 -34.70 -25.53
C ASN A 360 7.76 -36.18 -25.49
N SER A 361 6.57 -36.51 -25.01
CA SER A 361 6.04 -37.88 -25.07
C SER A 361 4.99 -38.01 -26.17
N ASP A 362 4.86 -39.20 -26.77
CA ASP A 362 3.73 -39.51 -27.67
C ASP A 362 2.41 -39.76 -26.92
N HIS A 363 2.38 -39.43 -25.62
CA HIS A 363 1.25 -39.62 -24.73
C HIS A 363 0.42 -38.34 -24.56
N TYR A 364 -0.69 -38.51 -23.85
CA TYR A 364 -1.61 -37.45 -23.53
C TYR A 364 -2.19 -37.64 -22.13
N ILE A 365 -2.56 -36.52 -21.48
CA ILE A 365 -3.18 -36.52 -20.15
C ILE A 365 -4.60 -35.96 -20.25
N SER A 366 -5.56 -36.59 -19.56
CA SER A 366 -6.93 -36.05 -19.45
C SER A 366 -6.91 -34.67 -18.83
N LYS A 367 -7.60 -33.69 -19.45
CA LYS A 367 -7.73 -32.35 -18.87
C LYS A 367 -8.38 -32.40 -17.49
N ARG A 368 -9.34 -33.32 -17.27
CA ARG A 368 -10.02 -33.48 -15.99
C ARG A 368 -9.06 -33.97 -14.91
N GLU A 369 -8.25 -34.96 -15.24
CA GLU A 369 -7.23 -35.49 -14.34
C GLU A 369 -6.17 -34.43 -14.04
N PHE A 370 -5.66 -33.76 -15.06
CA PHE A 370 -4.70 -32.66 -14.93
C PHE A 370 -5.22 -31.58 -13.98
N ASN A 371 -6.44 -31.06 -14.20
CA ASN A 371 -7.05 -30.06 -13.32
C ASN A 371 -7.16 -30.54 -11.88
N THR A 372 -7.41 -31.83 -11.66
CA THR A 372 -7.56 -32.41 -10.32
C THR A 372 -6.21 -32.55 -9.62
N LYS A 373 -5.20 -33.13 -10.29
CA LYS A 373 -3.84 -33.29 -9.77
C LYS A 373 -3.17 -31.92 -9.56
N ALA A 374 -3.27 -31.00 -10.53
CA ALA A 374 -2.76 -29.64 -10.41
C ALA A 374 -3.35 -28.89 -9.22
N ASN A 375 -4.69 -28.89 -9.07
CA ASN A 375 -5.32 -28.21 -7.93
C ASN A 375 -5.04 -28.88 -6.59
N ARG A 376 -4.79 -30.19 -6.56
CA ARG A 376 -4.33 -30.87 -5.34
C ARG A 376 -2.92 -30.39 -4.98
N TRP A 377 -1.99 -30.47 -5.91
CA TRP A 377 -0.61 -30.03 -5.72
C TRP A 377 -0.54 -28.56 -5.30
N LEU A 378 -1.33 -27.68 -5.93
CA LEU A 378 -1.41 -26.26 -5.55
C LEU A 378 -1.82 -26.10 -4.09
N ARG A 379 -2.85 -26.81 -3.62
CA ARG A 379 -3.26 -26.75 -2.21
C ARG A 379 -2.18 -27.27 -1.27
N ASP A 380 -1.54 -28.38 -1.62
CA ASP A 380 -0.49 -29.01 -0.81
C ASP A 380 0.73 -28.07 -0.66
N HIS A 381 0.97 -27.21 -1.66
CA HIS A 381 2.02 -26.19 -1.65
C HIS A 381 1.52 -24.80 -1.21
N SER A 382 0.36 -24.71 -0.58
CA SER A 382 -0.22 -23.44 -0.09
C SER A 382 -0.43 -22.38 -1.18
N HIS A 383 -0.78 -22.79 -2.38
CA HIS A 383 -1.24 -21.92 -3.46
C HIS A 383 -2.78 -21.93 -3.60
N ARG A 384 -3.33 -20.83 -4.12
CA ARG A 384 -4.73 -20.74 -4.55
C ARG A 384 -5.04 -21.84 -5.57
N SER A 385 -6.18 -22.51 -5.41
CA SER A 385 -6.74 -23.36 -6.46
C SER A 385 -7.14 -22.53 -7.69
N LEU A 386 -6.78 -23.02 -8.87
CA LEU A 386 -7.10 -22.40 -10.15
C LEU A 386 -8.39 -23.00 -10.72
N THR A 387 -9.19 -22.16 -11.35
CA THR A 387 -10.36 -22.58 -12.12
C THR A 387 -9.94 -23.34 -13.38
N ASN A 388 -10.80 -24.21 -13.88
CA ASN A 388 -10.56 -24.92 -15.14
C ASN A 388 -10.27 -23.96 -16.30
N LYS A 389 -10.84 -22.74 -16.30
CA LYS A 389 -10.59 -21.71 -17.31
C LYS A 389 -9.16 -21.15 -17.24
N GLU A 390 -8.67 -20.86 -16.03
CA GLU A 390 -7.31 -20.37 -15.81
C GLU A 390 -6.28 -21.43 -16.22
N ILE A 391 -6.46 -22.68 -15.78
CA ILE A 391 -5.57 -23.79 -16.15
C ILE A 391 -5.60 -24.02 -17.66
N THR A 392 -6.78 -24.05 -18.28
CA THR A 392 -6.90 -24.26 -19.73
C THR A 392 -6.22 -23.14 -20.51
N LYS A 393 -6.38 -21.88 -20.09
CA LYS A 393 -5.71 -20.74 -20.74
C LYS A 393 -4.20 -20.88 -20.66
N PHE A 394 -3.68 -21.23 -19.47
CA PHE A 394 -2.26 -21.42 -19.23
C PHE A 394 -1.68 -22.57 -20.06
N MET A 395 -2.31 -23.75 -19.99
CA MET A 395 -1.84 -24.95 -20.69
C MET A 395 -1.84 -24.78 -22.22
N LYS A 396 -2.77 -24.00 -22.79
CA LYS A 396 -2.77 -23.69 -24.23
C LYS A 396 -1.55 -22.90 -24.70
N GLU A 397 -0.86 -22.20 -23.81
CA GLU A 397 0.37 -21.48 -24.15
C GLU A 397 1.55 -22.44 -24.33
N MET A 398 1.47 -23.66 -23.80
CA MET A 398 2.55 -24.65 -23.78
C MET A 398 2.23 -25.93 -24.56
N TYR A 399 0.97 -26.38 -24.57
CA TYR A 399 0.55 -27.68 -25.10
C TYR A 399 -0.66 -27.58 -26.01
N GLN A 400 -0.75 -28.53 -26.94
CA GLN A 400 -1.89 -28.66 -27.85
C GLN A 400 -3.05 -29.43 -27.21
N GLU A 401 -4.27 -29.07 -27.59
CA GLU A 401 -5.46 -29.80 -27.20
C GLU A 401 -5.78 -30.93 -28.18
N GLY A 402 -6.19 -32.08 -27.64
CA GLY A 402 -6.63 -33.22 -28.44
C GLY A 402 -7.87 -33.90 -27.89
N TRP A 403 -8.17 -35.05 -28.48
CA TRP A 403 -9.11 -36.03 -27.96
C TRP A 403 -8.36 -37.33 -27.69
N GLY A 404 -8.50 -37.85 -26.48
CA GLY A 404 -7.93 -39.12 -26.06
C GLY A 404 -9.03 -40.12 -25.74
N SER A 405 -8.73 -41.41 -25.91
CA SER A 405 -9.65 -42.50 -25.58
C SER A 405 -9.19 -43.19 -24.30
N PHE A 406 -10.05 -43.21 -23.29
CA PHE A 406 -9.77 -43.81 -21.99
C PHE A 406 -10.72 -44.97 -21.75
N VAL A 407 -10.23 -46.06 -21.14
CA VAL A 407 -11.06 -47.20 -20.74
C VAL A 407 -11.51 -46.95 -19.30
N CYS A 408 -12.82 -46.85 -19.07
CA CYS A 408 -13.33 -46.72 -17.71
C CYS A 408 -13.36 -48.07 -16.98
N ASP A 409 -13.56 -48.07 -15.66
CA ASP A 409 -13.58 -49.27 -14.80
C ASP A 409 -14.62 -50.33 -15.22
N LYS A 410 -15.58 -49.96 -16.07
CA LYS A 410 -16.59 -50.86 -16.65
C LYS A 410 -16.21 -51.43 -18.02
N GLY A 411 -15.00 -51.15 -18.53
CA GLY A 411 -14.52 -51.58 -19.84
C GLY A 411 -15.02 -50.75 -21.03
N GLU A 412 -15.83 -49.70 -20.80
CA GLU A 412 -16.31 -48.83 -21.88
C GLU A 412 -15.25 -47.79 -22.27
N LYS A 413 -14.97 -47.66 -23.57
CA LYS A 413 -14.11 -46.59 -24.12
C LYS A 413 -14.87 -45.27 -24.10
N ARG A 414 -14.34 -44.26 -23.39
CA ARG A 414 -14.82 -42.88 -23.39
C ARG A 414 -13.79 -41.95 -24.00
N SER A 415 -14.27 -41.05 -24.87
CA SER A 415 -13.45 -39.98 -25.40
C SER A 415 -13.49 -38.78 -24.45
N GLU A 416 -12.33 -38.27 -24.05
CA GLU A 416 -12.20 -37.05 -23.26
C GLU A 416 -11.25 -36.05 -23.92
N ARG A 417 -11.35 -34.77 -23.53
CA ARG A 417 -10.40 -33.74 -23.94
C ARG A 417 -9.08 -33.95 -23.21
N VAL A 418 -7.98 -33.86 -23.95
CA VAL A 418 -6.63 -34.14 -23.43
C VAL A 418 -5.63 -33.05 -23.78
N TRP A 419 -4.53 -33.00 -23.04
CA TRP A 419 -3.31 -32.29 -23.40
C TRP A 419 -2.37 -33.28 -24.08
N MET A 420 -1.93 -32.96 -25.29
CA MET A 420 -1.04 -33.81 -26.10
C MET A 420 0.42 -33.53 -25.80
N GLY A 421 1.29 -34.52 -26.00
CA GLY A 421 2.74 -34.33 -25.95
C GLY A 421 3.35 -34.51 -24.56
N VAL A 422 2.57 -35.00 -23.59
CA VAL A 422 2.89 -34.93 -22.16
C VAL A 422 2.39 -36.16 -21.40
N LYS A 423 3.15 -36.57 -20.38
CA LYS A 423 2.80 -37.66 -19.44
C LYS A 423 3.21 -37.29 -18.01
N TRP A 424 2.63 -37.97 -17.02
CA TRP A 424 3.07 -37.85 -15.63
C TRP A 424 4.44 -38.49 -15.42
N LYS A 425 5.32 -37.84 -14.65
CA LYS A 425 6.58 -38.44 -14.23
C LYS A 425 6.33 -39.66 -13.34
N GLY A 426 7.11 -40.71 -13.55
CA GLY A 426 7.02 -41.93 -12.74
C GLY A 426 5.84 -42.85 -13.05
N GLU A 427 4.96 -42.51 -14.02
CA GLU A 427 3.99 -43.48 -14.54
C GLU A 427 4.66 -44.44 -15.53
N GLU A 428 4.71 -45.73 -15.20
CA GLU A 428 4.98 -46.79 -16.18
C GLU A 428 3.81 -46.85 -17.16
N VAL A 429 4.10 -46.51 -18.41
CA VAL A 429 3.14 -46.56 -19.50
C VAL A 429 2.71 -48.01 -19.71
N LYS A 430 1.45 -48.34 -19.40
CA LYS A 430 0.82 -49.55 -19.95
C LYS A 430 0.61 -49.33 -21.43
N ILE A 431 1.55 -49.80 -22.24
CA ILE A 431 1.42 -49.85 -23.69
C ILE A 431 0.23 -50.77 -24.01
N SER A 432 -0.92 -50.20 -24.34
CA SER A 432 -1.90 -50.92 -25.15
C SER A 432 -1.46 -50.78 -26.59
N GLU A 433 -0.71 -51.76 -27.09
CA GLU A 433 -0.47 -51.92 -28.52
C GLU A 433 -1.82 -52.14 -29.20
N GLU A 434 -2.34 -51.11 -29.86
CA GLU A 434 -3.25 -51.29 -30.99
C GLU A 434 -3.02 -50.13 -31.95
N ARG A 435 -2.07 -50.35 -32.87
CA ARG A 435 -2.04 -49.65 -34.15
C ARG A 435 -3.39 -49.86 -34.84
N ILE A 436 -4.03 -48.77 -35.25
CA ILE A 436 -5.08 -48.83 -36.27
C ILE A 436 -4.67 -47.81 -37.33
N ASP A 437 -4.53 -48.32 -38.56
CA ASP A 437 -4.25 -47.58 -39.80
C ASP A 437 -5.27 -46.47 -40.10
#